data_AF-A0A6A5AHH0-F1
#
_entry.id   AF-A0A6A5AHH0-F1
#
_cell.length_a   1.000
_cell.length_b   1.000
_cell.length_c   1.000
_cell.angle_alpha   90.00
_cell.angle_beta   90.00
_cell.angle_gamma   90.00
#
_symmetry.space_group_name_H-M   'P 1'
#
loop_
_entity.id
_entity.type
_entity.pdbx_description
1 polymer ?
#
loop_
_entity_poly.entity_id
_entity_poly.type
_entity_poly.pdbx_seq_one_letter_code
_entity_poly.pdbx_strand_id
1 'polypeptide(L)'
;HYVKDAIARTDVPETLVDLIKQRRRWLNGSFFAGLFAIGHFGRVWRLSAHSPSRKLVFTLQFLYLAVQNFLSWFLLSNLYLTFYFVLTLALHSPTNATPNAILEVILTVYLAIVGGLLVFALGNKPEPKTASFYLFSCLYLGIVMMVVTGLSFYGLVAKGVTAVDPRQNLTDCPVSKLELTGGVVSSLGLVFMSAFLHGEFSILLSFVQYFFMLPTFVNILGIYAYSNLHDLSWGTKGLESGGGHGPAKQAGGNVKDVVAQQKKLEAARQVAAKEKEDVDNSFRAFRSTLLLSWLTTNALWMYIIMTCVATSCYLKYLSYIVACFNIIRFVGATTFLALRICRRFGIGGCVKGVSKDTYDRQLPPEWQAHRTGQAARFRPQETLQPSPRGPYNAV
;
A
#
# COMPACT_ATOMS: atom_id res chain seq x y z
N HIS A 1 -13.21 -11.85 -12.21
CA HIS A 1 -12.17 -12.54 -13.01
C HIS A 1 -11.01 -11.57 -13.24
N TYR A 2 -9.76 -11.98 -12.99
CA TYR A 2 -8.59 -11.19 -13.41
C TYR A 2 -8.39 -11.37 -14.92
N VAL A 3 -8.25 -10.27 -15.65
CA VAL A 3 -8.08 -10.24 -17.11
C VAL A 3 -6.70 -9.63 -17.39
N LYS A 4 -5.71 -10.45 -17.78
CA LYS A 4 -4.33 -9.98 -17.99
C LYS A 4 -4.27 -8.86 -19.04
N ASP A 5 -5.08 -8.98 -20.09
CA ASP A 5 -5.02 -8.10 -21.25
C ASP A 5 -5.85 -6.79 -21.05
N ALA A 6 -6.42 -6.58 -19.86
CA ALA A 6 -7.14 -5.35 -19.56
C ALA A 6 -6.17 -4.19 -19.34
N ILE A 7 -6.31 -3.12 -20.13
CA ILE A 7 -5.49 -1.92 -20.04
C ILE A 7 -6.33 -0.79 -19.44
N ALA A 8 -5.94 -0.30 -18.27
CA ALA A 8 -6.45 0.94 -17.71
C ALA A 8 -5.42 2.06 -17.96
N ARG A 9 -5.85 3.17 -18.56
CA ARG A 9 -5.01 4.38 -18.67
C ARG A 9 -5.27 5.25 -17.45
N THR A 10 -4.21 5.63 -16.76
CA THR A 10 -4.27 6.51 -15.58
C THR A 10 -3.27 7.64 -15.74
N ASP A 11 -3.59 8.81 -15.22
CA ASP A 11 -2.61 9.90 -15.09
C ASP A 11 -1.41 9.41 -14.25
N VAL A 12 -0.21 9.54 -14.80
CA VAL A 12 1.03 9.31 -14.07
C VAL A 12 1.36 10.60 -13.30
N PRO A 13 1.75 10.51 -12.01
CA PRO A 13 2.17 11.70 -11.28
C PRO A 13 3.48 12.24 -11.91
N GLU A 14 3.46 13.52 -12.31
CA GLU A 14 4.63 14.19 -12.92
C GLU A 14 5.59 14.73 -11.85
N THR A 15 5.10 14.95 -10.63
CA THR A 15 5.89 15.48 -9.51
C THR A 15 5.91 14.53 -8.31
N LEU A 16 6.95 14.64 -7.47
CA LEU A 16 7.05 13.90 -6.21
C LEU A 16 5.86 14.21 -5.27
N VAL A 17 5.40 15.46 -5.27
CA VAL A 17 4.26 15.91 -4.47
C VAL A 17 2.97 15.21 -4.91
N ASP A 18 2.74 15.10 -6.22
CA ASP A 18 1.57 14.41 -6.75
C ASP A 18 1.62 12.91 -6.45
N LEU A 19 2.81 12.30 -6.55
CA LEU A 19 3.02 10.91 -6.16
C LEU A 19 2.67 10.68 -4.68
N ILE A 20 3.12 11.57 -3.78
CA ILE A 20 2.81 11.50 -2.34
C ILE A 20 1.29 11.59 -2.12
N LYS A 21 0.63 12.58 -2.71
CA LYS A 21 -0.83 12.79 -2.58
C LYS A 21 -1.64 11.62 -3.15
N GLN A 22 -1.20 11.02 -4.26
CA GLN A 22 -1.86 9.87 -4.87
C GLN A 22 -1.69 8.62 -4.03
N ARG A 23 -0.46 8.32 -3.60
CA ARG A 23 -0.15 7.11 -2.84
C ARG A 23 -0.76 7.10 -1.45
N ARG A 24 -0.91 8.26 -0.80
CA ARG A 24 -1.69 8.41 0.43
C ARG A 24 -3.08 7.77 0.31
N ARG A 25 -3.82 8.10 -0.77
CA ARG A 25 -5.18 7.60 -0.99
C ARG A 25 -5.21 6.07 -1.11
N TRP A 26 -4.25 5.50 -1.82
CA TRP A 26 -4.17 4.06 -2.02
C TRP A 26 -3.73 3.30 -0.78
N LEU A 27 -2.78 3.86 -0.01
CA LEU A 27 -2.31 3.26 1.24
C LEU A 27 -3.43 3.25 2.29
N ASN A 28 -4.08 4.39 2.52
CA ASN A 28 -5.19 4.49 3.46
C ASN A 28 -6.37 3.60 3.04
N GLY A 29 -6.77 3.66 1.77
CA GLY A 29 -7.85 2.84 1.24
C GLY A 29 -7.58 1.34 1.35
N SER A 30 -6.37 0.89 0.98
CA SER A 30 -6.00 -0.53 1.06
C SER A 30 -5.88 -1.02 2.51
N PHE A 31 -5.39 -0.18 3.42
CA PHE A 31 -5.28 -0.51 4.84
C PHE A 31 -6.65 -0.75 5.47
N PHE A 32 -7.59 0.20 5.32
CA PHE A 32 -8.93 0.06 5.89
C PHE A 32 -9.76 -1.03 5.19
N ALA A 33 -9.65 -1.16 3.86
CA ALA A 33 -10.29 -2.27 3.14
C ALA A 33 -9.75 -3.62 3.60
N GLY A 34 -8.43 -3.71 3.85
CA GLY A 34 -7.78 -4.90 4.40
C GLY A 34 -8.31 -5.25 5.79
N LEU A 35 -8.35 -4.28 6.72
CA LEU A 35 -8.92 -4.48 8.06
C LEU A 35 -10.39 -4.90 8.03
N PHE A 36 -11.19 -4.26 7.18
CA PHE A 36 -12.59 -4.61 7.01
C PHE A 36 -12.75 -6.05 6.49
N ALA A 37 -11.97 -6.43 5.48
CA ALA A 37 -11.99 -7.77 4.89
C ALA A 37 -11.58 -8.84 5.93
N ILE A 38 -10.53 -8.57 6.72
CA ILE A 38 -10.06 -9.46 7.78
C ILE A 38 -11.12 -9.60 8.88
N GLY A 39 -11.69 -8.49 9.38
CA GLY A 39 -12.69 -8.52 10.45
C GLY A 39 -13.98 -9.26 10.07
N HIS A 40 -14.30 -9.31 8.77
CA HIS A 40 -15.50 -9.95 8.24
C HIS A 40 -15.26 -11.28 7.52
N PHE A 41 -14.09 -11.90 7.66
CA PHE A 41 -13.76 -13.14 6.94
C PHE A 41 -14.78 -14.27 7.18
N GLY A 42 -15.41 -14.32 8.36
CA GLY A 42 -16.46 -15.28 8.71
C GLY A 42 -17.69 -15.23 7.80
N ARG A 43 -17.94 -14.11 7.12
CA ARG A 43 -19.01 -14.00 6.10
C ARG A 43 -18.79 -14.97 4.95
N VAL A 44 -17.54 -15.28 4.59
CA VAL A 44 -17.23 -16.27 3.54
C VAL A 44 -17.66 -17.68 3.96
N TRP A 45 -17.54 -18.03 5.23
CA TRP A 45 -17.98 -19.34 5.72
C TRP A 45 -19.51 -19.44 5.80
N ARG A 46 -20.16 -18.40 6.32
CA ARG A 46 -21.60 -18.39 6.61
C ARG A 46 -22.48 -18.10 5.39
N LEU A 47 -22.09 -17.14 4.55
CA LEU A 47 -22.96 -16.59 3.51
C LEU A 47 -22.58 -17.03 2.09
N SER A 48 -21.38 -17.57 1.90
CA SER A 48 -20.94 -17.98 0.57
C SER A 48 -21.41 -19.39 0.19
N ALA A 49 -21.89 -19.54 -1.04
CA ALA A 49 -22.23 -20.83 -1.66
C ALA A 49 -21.01 -21.61 -2.20
N HIS A 50 -19.78 -21.20 -1.86
CA HIS A 50 -18.57 -21.91 -2.29
C HIS A 50 -18.41 -23.29 -1.61
N SER A 51 -17.76 -24.23 -2.30
CA SER A 51 -17.41 -25.54 -1.74
C SER A 51 -16.49 -25.40 -0.52
N PRO A 52 -16.50 -26.37 0.42
CA PRO A 52 -15.62 -26.35 1.59
C PRO A 52 -14.14 -26.18 1.25
N SER A 53 -13.67 -26.84 0.19
CA SER A 53 -12.29 -26.72 -0.32
C SER A 53 -11.96 -25.29 -0.77
N ARG A 54 -12.88 -24.62 -1.46
CA ARG A 54 -12.69 -23.23 -1.89
C ARG A 54 -12.75 -22.25 -0.71
N LYS A 55 -13.60 -22.51 0.28
CA LYS A 55 -13.64 -21.74 1.54
C LYS A 55 -12.32 -21.86 2.32
N LEU A 56 -11.70 -23.05 2.34
CA LEU A 56 -10.38 -23.26 2.93
C LEU A 56 -9.30 -22.43 2.22
N VAL A 57 -9.27 -22.43 0.88
CA VAL A 57 -8.33 -21.62 0.10
C VAL A 57 -8.50 -20.12 0.40
N PHE A 58 -9.75 -19.62 0.48
CA PHE A 58 -9.99 -18.23 0.88
C PHE A 58 -9.49 -17.95 2.29
N THR A 59 -9.67 -18.87 3.23
CA THR A 59 -9.18 -18.72 4.60
C THR A 59 -7.66 -18.56 4.65
N LEU A 60 -6.92 -19.33 3.85
CA LEU A 60 -5.47 -19.16 3.69
C LEU A 60 -5.11 -17.79 3.09
N GLN A 61 -5.89 -17.27 2.14
CA GLN A 61 -5.69 -15.93 1.58
C GLN A 61 -5.97 -14.83 2.60
N PHE A 62 -6.99 -14.97 3.45
CA PHE A 62 -7.25 -14.03 4.55
C PHE A 62 -6.13 -14.06 5.59
N LEU A 63 -5.57 -15.25 5.90
CA LEU A 63 -4.41 -15.36 6.78
C LEU A 63 -3.19 -14.65 6.18
N TYR A 64 -2.90 -14.88 4.89
CA TYR A 64 -1.85 -14.17 4.18
C TYR A 64 -2.06 -12.65 4.23
N LEU A 65 -3.28 -12.17 4.00
CA LEU A 65 -3.61 -10.74 4.08
C LEU A 65 -3.43 -10.18 5.50
N ALA A 66 -3.83 -10.93 6.53
CA ALA A 66 -3.66 -10.53 7.93
C ALA A 66 -2.18 -10.40 8.31
N VAL A 67 -1.35 -11.39 7.98
CA VAL A 67 0.10 -11.33 8.22
C VAL A 67 0.75 -10.23 7.39
N GLN A 68 0.35 -10.05 6.12
CA GLN A 68 0.84 -8.95 5.28
C GLN A 68 0.54 -7.59 5.93
N ASN A 69 -0.68 -7.40 6.46
CA ASN A 69 -1.07 -6.14 7.08
C ASN A 69 -0.30 -5.90 8.38
N PHE A 70 -0.11 -6.95 9.20
CA PHE A 70 0.72 -6.90 10.40
C PHE A 70 2.18 -6.52 10.10
N LEU A 71 2.81 -7.17 9.11
CA LEU A 71 4.18 -6.82 8.71
C LEU A 71 4.27 -5.41 8.12
N SER A 72 3.25 -4.97 7.39
CA SER A 72 3.19 -3.62 6.82
C SER A 72 3.07 -2.55 7.91
N TRP A 73 2.45 -2.86 9.05
CA TRP A 73 2.37 -1.97 10.21
C TRP A 73 3.76 -1.62 10.76
N PHE A 74 4.67 -2.60 10.83
CA PHE A 74 6.04 -2.44 11.34
C PHE A 74 7.08 -2.14 10.25
N LEU A 75 6.65 -1.87 9.01
CA LEU A 75 7.59 -1.71 7.90
C LEU A 75 8.56 -0.54 8.09
N LEU A 76 8.10 0.54 8.74
CA LEU A 76 8.90 1.73 9.08
C LEU A 76 10.12 1.37 9.94
N SER A 77 9.89 0.68 11.06
CA SER A 77 10.94 0.27 11.98
C SER A 77 11.84 -0.81 11.39
N ASN A 78 11.29 -1.79 10.67
CA ASN A 78 12.08 -2.86 10.07
C ASN A 78 13.04 -2.36 8.96
N LEU A 79 12.67 -1.30 8.23
CA LEU A 79 13.58 -0.66 7.28
C LEU A 79 14.77 -0.01 8.00
N TYR A 80 14.52 0.77 9.05
CA TYR A 80 15.59 1.36 9.85
C TYR A 80 16.49 0.30 10.48
N LEU A 81 15.92 -0.74 11.08
CA LEU A 81 16.67 -1.86 11.66
C LEU A 81 17.56 -2.55 10.64
N THR A 82 17.08 -2.73 9.41
CA THR A 82 17.90 -3.30 8.32
C THR A 82 19.11 -2.41 8.00
N PHE A 83 18.92 -1.09 7.94
CA PHE A 83 20.02 -0.14 7.73
C PHE A 83 20.99 -0.14 8.90
N TYR A 84 20.48 -0.04 10.12
CA TYR A 84 21.25 -0.10 11.36
C TYR A 84 22.15 -1.34 11.39
N PHE A 85 21.57 -2.52 11.19
CA PHE A 85 22.31 -3.78 11.30
C PHE A 85 23.35 -3.96 10.20
N VAL A 86 22.98 -3.74 8.93
CA VAL A 86 23.93 -3.91 7.82
C VAL A 86 25.07 -2.90 7.91
N LEU A 87 24.77 -1.63 8.19
CA LEU A 87 25.81 -0.61 8.34
C LEU A 87 26.67 -0.85 9.57
N THR A 88 26.11 -1.32 10.67
CA THR A 88 26.88 -1.68 11.89
C THR A 88 27.85 -2.81 11.58
N LEU A 89 27.40 -3.89 10.93
CA LEU A 89 28.29 -5.00 10.55
C LEU A 89 29.40 -4.57 9.57
N ALA A 90 29.14 -3.57 8.73
CA ALA A 90 30.07 -3.14 7.71
C ALA A 90 31.07 -2.07 8.18
N LEU A 91 30.64 -1.17 9.06
CA LEU A 91 31.39 0.04 9.43
C LEU A 91 31.89 0.05 10.87
N HIS A 92 31.30 -0.73 11.78
CA HIS A 92 31.72 -0.69 13.17
C HIS A 92 33.15 -1.21 13.33
N SER A 93 33.98 -0.46 14.03
CA SER A 93 35.36 -0.84 14.36
C SER A 93 35.66 -0.57 15.84
N PRO A 94 36.19 -1.55 16.60
CA PRO A 94 36.55 -1.35 17.99
C PRO A 94 37.76 -0.42 18.17
N THR A 95 38.62 -0.30 17.15
CA THR A 95 39.88 0.46 17.23
C THR A 95 39.82 1.80 16.51
N ASN A 96 38.96 1.93 15.49
CA ASN A 96 38.94 3.11 14.62
C ASN A 96 37.67 3.93 14.86
N ALA A 97 37.82 5.16 15.36
CA ALA A 97 36.70 6.04 15.63
C ALA A 97 36.05 6.61 14.36
N THR A 98 36.81 6.78 13.26
CA THR A 98 36.29 7.43 12.03
C THR A 98 35.14 6.64 11.37
N PRO A 99 35.25 5.31 11.13
CA PRO A 99 34.12 4.53 10.61
C PRO A 99 32.88 4.55 11.52
N ASN A 100 33.08 4.55 12.84
CA ASN A 100 31.99 4.65 13.81
C ASN A 100 31.28 6.00 13.71
N ALA A 101 32.03 7.11 13.60
CA ALA A 101 31.45 8.43 13.41
C ALA A 101 30.63 8.52 12.11
N ILE A 102 31.10 7.90 11.02
CA ILE A 102 30.35 7.85 9.75
C ILE A 102 29.03 7.08 9.93
N LEU A 103 29.09 5.90 10.57
CA LEU A 103 27.90 5.10 10.90
C LEU A 103 26.88 5.91 11.71
N GLU A 104 27.33 6.55 12.78
CA GLU A 104 26.48 7.38 13.65
C GLU A 104 25.86 8.55 12.90
N VAL A 105 26.62 9.25 12.06
CA VAL A 105 26.11 10.36 11.23
C VAL A 105 25.04 9.85 10.27
N ILE A 106 25.25 8.73 9.58
CA ILE A 106 24.27 8.18 8.64
C ILE A 106 22.95 7.86 9.35
N LEU A 107 23.02 7.15 10.49
CA LEU A 107 21.83 6.73 11.21
C LEU A 107 21.11 7.91 11.89
N THR A 108 21.87 8.88 12.42
CA THR A 108 21.31 10.07 13.05
C THR A 108 20.60 10.95 12.02
N VAL A 109 21.20 11.16 10.85
CA VAL A 109 20.57 11.93 9.76
C VAL A 109 19.32 11.20 9.25
N TYR A 110 19.32 9.86 9.15
CA TYR A 110 18.11 9.09 8.85
C TYR A 110 16.99 9.38 9.86
N LEU A 111 17.27 9.29 11.15
CA LEU A 111 16.27 9.53 12.21
C LEU A 111 15.78 10.98 12.21
N ALA A 112 16.68 11.94 11.98
CA ALA A 112 16.33 13.35 11.84
C ALA A 112 15.41 13.60 10.63
N ILE A 113 15.66 12.93 9.50
CA ILE A 113 14.78 12.98 8.31
C ILE A 113 13.41 12.38 8.63
N VAL A 114 13.34 11.22 9.30
CA VAL A 114 12.07 10.61 9.73
C VAL A 114 11.29 11.54 10.66
N GLY A 115 11.96 12.15 11.65
CA GLY A 115 11.37 13.16 12.53
C GLY A 115 10.85 14.37 11.76
N GLY A 116 11.64 14.89 10.82
CA GLY A 116 11.23 15.97 9.92
C GLY A 116 10.02 15.57 9.08
N LEU A 117 9.99 14.37 8.49
CA LEU A 117 8.85 13.87 7.71
C LEU A 117 7.57 13.83 8.55
N LEU A 118 7.65 13.45 9.83
CA LEU A 118 6.50 13.48 10.73
C LEU A 118 5.99 14.90 10.97
N VAL A 119 6.89 15.84 11.24
CA VAL A 119 6.55 17.26 11.45
C VAL A 119 5.90 17.85 10.20
N PHE A 120 6.53 17.66 9.03
CA PHE A 120 6.01 18.17 7.76
C PHE A 120 4.70 17.50 7.34
N ALA A 121 4.52 16.21 7.61
CA ALA A 121 3.30 15.49 7.26
C ALA A 121 2.10 15.84 8.16
N LEU A 122 2.34 16.25 9.41
CA LEU A 122 1.31 16.70 10.34
C LEU A 122 0.92 18.18 10.12
N GLY A 123 1.92 19.04 9.89
CA GLY A 123 1.72 20.49 9.85
C GLY A 123 1.37 21.05 8.48
N ASN A 124 1.82 20.41 7.38
CA ASN A 124 1.78 21.00 6.04
C ASN A 124 1.25 20.02 4.98
N LYS A 125 0.48 20.53 4.02
CA LYS A 125 0.28 19.82 2.76
C LYS A 125 1.60 19.83 1.97
N PRO A 126 1.92 18.77 1.21
CA PRO A 126 3.06 18.80 0.32
C PRO A 126 2.72 19.81 -0.77
N GLU A 127 3.42 20.93 -0.71
CA GLU A 127 3.31 22.11 -1.55
C GLU A 127 4.71 22.39 -2.12
N PRO A 128 4.85 23.21 -3.18
CA PRO A 128 6.17 23.51 -3.76
C PRO A 128 7.21 23.97 -2.72
N LYS A 129 6.77 24.64 -1.65
CA LYS A 129 7.61 25.11 -0.53
C LYS A 129 8.17 23.97 0.34
N THR A 130 7.47 22.84 0.44
CA THR A 130 7.90 21.67 1.22
C THR A 130 8.48 20.57 0.33
N ALA A 131 8.30 20.67 -0.99
CA ALA A 131 8.78 19.71 -1.98
C ALA A 131 10.31 19.48 -1.92
N SER A 132 11.10 20.51 -1.66
CA SER A 132 12.56 20.39 -1.55
C SER A 132 12.99 19.47 -0.39
N PHE A 133 12.30 19.51 0.74
CA PHE A 133 12.58 18.60 1.87
C PHE A 133 12.24 17.16 1.52
N TYR A 134 11.09 16.92 0.88
CA TYR A 134 10.71 15.58 0.41
C TYR A 134 11.69 15.04 -0.64
N LEU A 135 12.17 15.89 -1.55
CA LEU A 135 13.16 15.53 -2.56
C LEU A 135 14.50 15.17 -1.91
N PHE A 136 15.01 16.03 -1.01
CA PHE A 136 16.23 15.76 -0.26
C PHE A 136 16.13 14.43 0.52
N SER A 137 15.01 14.21 1.21
CA SER A 137 14.74 12.97 1.93
C SER A 137 14.76 11.76 1.01
N CYS A 138 14.13 11.86 -0.17
CA CYS A 138 14.11 10.79 -1.17
C CYS A 138 15.52 10.46 -1.66
N LEU A 139 16.32 11.48 -1.98
CA LEU A 139 17.69 11.29 -2.47
C LEU A 139 18.60 10.69 -1.40
N TYR A 140 18.58 11.25 -0.20
CA TYR A 140 19.39 10.77 0.91
C TYR A 140 19.07 9.31 1.26
N LEU A 141 17.79 9.00 1.48
CA LEU A 141 17.36 7.65 1.84
C LEU A 141 17.63 6.65 0.71
N GLY A 142 17.46 7.06 -0.54
CA GLY A 142 17.79 6.24 -1.71
C GLY A 142 19.27 5.93 -1.82
N ILE A 143 20.15 6.90 -1.56
CA ILE A 143 21.61 6.68 -1.51
C ILE A 143 21.96 5.69 -0.40
N VAL A 144 21.42 5.86 0.81
CA VAL A 144 21.64 4.92 1.92
C VAL A 144 21.19 3.51 1.54
N MET A 145 20.03 3.37 0.87
CA MET A 145 19.56 2.07 0.39
C MET A 145 20.49 1.44 -0.64
N MET A 146 21.04 2.22 -1.57
CA MET A 146 22.01 1.71 -2.55
C MET A 146 23.31 1.28 -1.87
N VAL A 147 23.79 2.03 -0.87
CA VAL A 147 24.97 1.66 -0.07
C VAL A 147 24.71 0.36 0.70
N VAL A 148 23.61 0.27 1.44
CA VAL A 148 23.23 -0.93 2.22
C VAL A 148 23.08 -2.14 1.30
N THR A 149 22.45 -1.97 0.14
CA THR A 149 22.30 -3.03 -0.86
C THR A 149 23.66 -3.47 -1.40
N GLY A 150 24.54 -2.53 -1.74
CA GLY A 150 25.90 -2.81 -2.19
C GLY A 150 26.75 -3.53 -1.15
N LEU A 151 26.69 -3.11 0.11
CA LEU A 151 27.35 -3.77 1.24
C LEU A 151 26.83 -5.20 1.46
N SER A 152 25.52 -5.40 1.32
CA SER A 152 24.90 -6.72 1.43
C SER A 152 25.39 -7.65 0.31
N PHE A 153 25.49 -7.16 -0.93
CA PHE A 153 26.07 -7.92 -2.04
C PHE A 153 27.55 -8.19 -1.85
N TYR A 154 28.32 -7.21 -1.36
CA TYR A 154 29.73 -7.39 -1.06
C TYR A 154 29.95 -8.46 0.00
N GLY A 155 29.21 -8.41 1.11
CA GLY A 155 29.28 -9.42 2.17
C GLY A 155 28.88 -10.83 1.73
N LEU A 156 28.06 -10.96 0.68
CA LEU A 156 27.70 -12.24 0.08
C LEU A 156 28.84 -12.84 -0.78
N VAL A 157 29.55 -12.00 -1.54
CA VAL A 157 30.50 -12.44 -2.58
C VAL A 157 31.94 -12.47 -2.07
N ALA A 158 32.30 -11.58 -1.15
CA ALA A 158 33.66 -11.46 -0.64
C ALA A 158 34.05 -12.68 0.22
N LYS A 159 35.23 -13.24 -0.04
CA LYS A 159 35.79 -14.35 0.75
C LYS A 159 36.47 -13.81 2.00
N GLY A 160 36.24 -14.45 3.14
CA GLY A 160 36.90 -14.11 4.40
C GLY A 160 36.26 -12.97 5.19
N VAL A 161 35.08 -12.49 4.80
CA VAL A 161 34.32 -11.53 5.61
C VAL A 161 33.65 -12.27 6.76
N THR A 162 34.10 -11.98 7.99
CA THR A 162 33.44 -12.41 9.23
C THR A 162 32.73 -11.21 9.84
N ALA A 163 31.40 -11.22 9.79
CA ALA A 163 30.59 -10.19 10.43
C ALA A 163 30.25 -10.64 11.85
N VAL A 164 30.80 -9.95 12.85
CA VAL A 164 30.54 -10.20 14.27
C VAL A 164 29.72 -9.03 14.81
N ASP A 165 28.67 -9.33 15.57
CA ASP A 165 27.89 -8.29 16.22
C ASP A 165 28.76 -7.56 17.26
N PRO A 166 28.87 -6.22 17.20
CA PRO A 166 29.66 -5.50 18.17
C PRO A 166 29.02 -5.41 19.56
N ARG A 167 27.74 -5.76 19.68
CA ARG A 167 27.01 -5.75 20.95
C ARG A 167 27.32 -7.00 21.75
N GLN A 168 27.65 -6.82 23.03
CA GLN A 168 27.98 -7.91 23.95
C GLN A 168 26.70 -8.56 24.53
N ASN A 169 26.82 -9.80 25.02
CA ASN A 169 25.75 -10.55 25.70
C ASN A 169 24.53 -10.92 24.84
N LEU A 170 24.66 -10.93 23.51
CA LEU A 170 23.65 -11.43 22.60
C LEU A 170 24.05 -12.82 22.07
N THR A 171 23.09 -13.74 22.03
CA THR A 171 23.32 -15.07 21.45
C THR A 171 23.17 -14.99 19.93
N ASP A 172 24.25 -15.26 19.20
CA ASP A 172 24.23 -15.29 17.74
C ASP A 172 23.43 -16.47 17.19
N CYS A 173 22.79 -16.25 16.04
CA CYS A 173 22.14 -17.30 15.28
C CYS A 173 23.08 -17.74 14.15
N PRO A 174 23.48 -19.03 14.08
CA PRO A 174 24.32 -19.49 13.00
C PRO A 174 23.57 -19.36 11.66
N VAL A 175 24.25 -18.81 10.65
CA VAL A 175 23.74 -18.68 9.29
C VAL A 175 24.55 -19.59 8.37
N SER A 176 23.89 -20.58 7.77
CA SER A 176 24.57 -21.47 6.82
C SER A 176 24.72 -20.81 5.44
N LYS A 177 25.69 -21.27 4.63
CA LYS A 177 25.84 -20.82 3.24
C LYS A 177 24.58 -21.07 2.40
N LEU A 178 23.84 -22.15 2.70
CA LEU A 178 22.58 -22.48 2.04
C LEU A 178 21.49 -21.47 2.41
N GLU A 179 21.40 -21.09 3.69
CA GLU A 179 20.44 -20.07 4.15
C GLU A 179 20.72 -18.71 3.51
N LEU A 180 21.99 -18.34 3.37
CA LEU A 180 22.39 -17.10 2.71
C LEU A 180 22.04 -17.11 1.21
N THR A 181 22.41 -18.16 0.49
CA THR A 181 22.11 -18.33 -0.95
C THR A 181 20.60 -18.41 -1.18
N GLY A 182 19.89 -19.18 -0.35
CA GLY A 182 18.44 -19.32 -0.38
C GLY A 182 17.72 -18.00 -0.11
N GLY A 183 18.25 -17.16 0.80
CA GLY A 183 17.74 -15.82 1.04
C GLY A 183 17.79 -14.93 -0.20
N VAL A 184 18.90 -14.95 -0.96
CA VAL A 184 19.05 -14.16 -2.19
C VAL A 184 18.12 -14.65 -3.30
N VAL A 185 18.09 -15.98 -3.52
CA VAL A 185 17.21 -16.59 -4.53
C VAL A 185 15.75 -16.33 -4.23
N SER A 186 15.34 -16.39 -2.96
CA SER A 186 13.95 -16.17 -2.55
C SER A 186 13.54 -14.69 -2.52
N SER A 187 14.43 -13.78 -2.11
CA SER A 187 14.14 -12.34 -2.03
C SER A 187 14.14 -11.66 -3.40
N LEU A 188 15.07 -12.01 -4.28
CA LEU A 188 15.25 -11.41 -5.60
C LEU A 188 14.93 -12.40 -6.73
N GLY A 189 15.54 -13.58 -6.70
CA GLY A 189 15.45 -14.56 -7.79
C GLY A 189 14.02 -14.94 -8.15
N LEU A 190 13.15 -15.18 -7.16
CA LEU A 190 11.73 -15.53 -7.39
C LEU A 190 10.94 -14.39 -8.06
N VAL A 191 11.27 -13.13 -7.77
CA VAL A 191 10.60 -11.98 -8.37
C VAL A 191 10.97 -11.88 -9.85
N PHE A 192 12.26 -11.98 -10.18
CA PHE A 192 12.73 -12.01 -11.56
C PHE A 192 12.20 -13.23 -12.33
N MET A 193 12.24 -14.40 -11.72
CA MET A 193 11.71 -15.62 -12.33
C MET A 193 10.21 -15.50 -12.59
N SER A 194 9.44 -14.94 -11.66
CA SER A 194 8.01 -14.67 -11.89
C SER A 194 7.79 -13.69 -13.05
N ALA A 195 8.58 -12.63 -13.15
CA ALA A 195 8.46 -11.65 -14.23
C ALA A 195 8.75 -12.30 -15.60
N PHE A 196 9.81 -13.10 -15.70
CA PHE A 196 10.20 -13.79 -16.93
C PHE A 196 9.18 -14.85 -17.35
N LEU A 197 8.63 -15.63 -16.40
CA LEU A 197 7.55 -16.58 -16.67
C LEU A 197 6.30 -15.90 -17.27
N HIS A 198 6.08 -14.62 -16.94
CA HIS A 198 4.96 -13.84 -17.46
C HIS A 198 5.32 -12.99 -18.70
N GLY A 199 6.57 -13.00 -19.15
CA GLY A 199 7.06 -12.21 -20.28
C GLY A 199 7.28 -10.72 -19.98
N GLU A 200 7.33 -10.33 -18.70
CA GLU A 200 7.43 -8.94 -18.26
C GLU A 200 8.89 -8.54 -18.02
N PHE A 201 9.65 -8.29 -19.08
CA PHE A 201 11.08 -7.98 -19.00
C PHE A 201 11.39 -6.55 -18.52
N SER A 202 10.38 -5.68 -18.42
CA SER A 202 10.51 -4.29 -17.97
C SER A 202 11.17 -4.16 -16.59
N ILE A 203 11.08 -5.21 -15.75
CA ILE A 203 11.76 -5.25 -14.44
C ILE A 203 13.27 -5.03 -14.54
N LEU A 204 13.91 -5.46 -15.64
CA LEU A 204 15.35 -5.28 -15.86
C LEU A 204 15.75 -3.80 -15.98
N LEU A 205 14.84 -2.97 -16.51
CA LEU A 205 15.09 -1.55 -16.71
C LEU A 205 14.76 -0.70 -15.47
N SER A 206 13.92 -1.22 -14.57
CA SER A 206 13.39 -0.48 -13.43
C SER A 206 13.89 -0.93 -12.06
N PHE A 207 14.65 -2.04 -11.97
CA PHE A 207 15.00 -2.61 -10.66
C PHE A 207 15.87 -1.66 -9.83
N VAL A 208 16.87 -0.99 -10.43
CA VAL A 208 17.76 -0.07 -9.69
C VAL A 208 16.97 1.10 -9.13
N GLN A 209 16.09 1.69 -9.95
CA GLN A 209 15.22 2.79 -9.56
C GLN A 209 14.22 2.33 -8.49
N TYR A 210 13.72 1.10 -8.56
CA TYR A 210 12.85 0.53 -7.54
C TYR A 210 13.56 0.38 -6.20
N PHE A 211 14.78 -0.15 -6.18
CA PHE A 211 15.59 -0.27 -4.97
C PHE A 211 15.91 1.11 -4.38
N PHE A 212 16.33 2.06 -5.21
CA PHE A 212 16.55 3.45 -4.79
C PHE A 212 15.29 4.08 -4.16
N MET A 213 14.11 3.82 -4.72
CA MET A 213 12.84 4.39 -4.24
C MET A 213 12.19 3.62 -3.08
N LEU A 214 12.71 2.46 -2.70
CA LEU A 214 12.12 1.61 -1.66
C LEU A 214 11.96 2.35 -0.31
N PRO A 215 12.96 3.10 0.19
CA PRO A 215 12.81 3.89 1.41
C PRO A 215 11.78 5.01 1.28
N THR A 216 11.64 5.60 0.10
CA THR A 216 10.60 6.60 -0.17
C THR A 216 9.22 5.96 -0.03
N PHE A 217 9.03 4.74 -0.52
CA PHE A 217 7.76 4.03 -0.39
C PHE A 217 7.41 3.68 1.05
N VAL A 218 8.41 3.36 1.87
CA VAL A 218 8.20 2.99 3.28
C VAL A 218 8.09 4.22 4.18
N ASN A 219 9.10 5.09 4.17
CA ASN A 219 9.20 6.23 5.08
C ASN A 219 8.29 7.37 4.62
N ILE A 220 8.57 7.95 3.45
CA ILE A 220 7.90 9.18 3.02
C ILE A 220 6.41 8.94 2.77
N LEU A 221 6.08 7.94 1.93
CA LEU A 221 4.68 7.65 1.61
C LEU A 221 3.93 7.08 2.83
N GLY A 222 4.57 6.20 3.61
CA GLY A 222 3.97 5.61 4.80
C GLY A 222 3.67 6.63 5.89
N ILE A 223 4.65 7.44 6.28
CA ILE A 223 4.48 8.52 7.27
C ILE A 223 3.39 9.48 6.80
N TYR A 224 3.47 9.95 5.55
CA TYR A 224 2.48 10.88 5.03
C TYR A 224 1.06 10.30 5.02
N ALA A 225 0.91 9.01 4.69
CA ALA A 225 -0.38 8.31 4.69
C ALA A 225 -1.00 8.23 6.10
N TYR A 226 -0.25 7.76 7.10
CA TYR A 226 -0.72 7.65 8.48
C TYR A 226 -0.97 9.01 9.14
N SER A 227 -0.19 10.05 8.79
CA SER A 227 -0.43 11.41 9.27
C SER A 227 -1.69 12.04 8.65
N ASN A 228 -2.06 11.64 7.42
CA ASN A 228 -3.13 12.29 6.64
C ASN A 228 -4.35 11.39 6.39
N LEU A 229 -4.80 10.64 7.41
CA LEU A 229 -5.99 9.78 7.32
C LEU A 229 -7.31 10.54 7.11
N HIS A 230 -7.33 11.84 7.41
CA HIS A 230 -8.49 12.73 7.28
C HIS A 230 -8.80 13.17 5.86
N ASP A 231 -7.85 13.06 4.95
CA ASP A 231 -8.08 13.39 3.55
C ASP A 231 -8.68 12.17 2.83
N LEU A 232 -9.97 11.91 3.11
CA LEU A 232 -10.78 10.84 2.53
C LEU A 232 -11.39 11.21 1.18
N SER A 233 -10.98 12.33 0.58
CA SER A 233 -11.46 12.76 -0.73
C SER A 233 -11.11 11.72 -1.82
N TRP A 234 -12.04 10.80 -2.06
CA TRP A 234 -12.10 9.97 -3.26
C TRP A 234 -12.81 10.80 -4.33
N GLY A 235 -12.13 11.81 -4.88
CA GLY A 235 -12.80 12.78 -5.73
C GLY A 235 -11.90 13.28 -6.84
N THR A 236 -12.34 13.05 -8.07
CA THR A 236 -11.84 13.62 -9.34
C THR A 236 -11.27 15.04 -9.18
N LYS A 237 -10.06 15.27 -9.73
CA LYS A 237 -9.48 16.61 -9.89
C LYS A 237 -10.58 17.56 -10.41
N GLY A 238 -11.00 18.55 -9.60
CA GLY A 238 -11.82 19.67 -10.07
C GLY A 238 -13.32 19.74 -9.71
N LEU A 239 -13.89 18.85 -8.87
CA LEU A 239 -15.32 18.93 -8.52
C LEU A 239 -15.66 19.73 -7.24
N GLU A 240 -14.70 20.40 -6.60
CA GLU A 240 -15.01 21.19 -5.39
C GLU A 240 -15.81 22.49 -5.65
N SER A 241 -16.16 22.78 -6.91
CA SER A 241 -17.08 23.86 -7.28
C SER A 241 -18.46 23.30 -7.66
N GLY A 242 -19.11 22.61 -6.72
CA GLY A 242 -20.50 22.21 -6.84
C GLY A 242 -21.39 23.23 -6.15
N GLY A 243 -21.70 24.34 -6.82
CA GLY A 243 -22.60 25.38 -6.33
C GLY A 243 -23.95 24.77 -5.92
N GLY A 244 -24.21 24.72 -4.61
CA GLY A 244 -25.47 24.24 -4.08
C GLY A 244 -26.61 25.12 -4.58
N HIS A 245 -27.52 24.54 -5.36
CA HIS A 245 -28.77 25.18 -5.72
C HIS A 245 -29.53 25.53 -4.43
N GLY A 246 -29.64 26.83 -4.16
CA GLY A 246 -30.46 27.36 -3.07
C GLY A 246 -31.91 26.90 -3.23
N PRO A 247 -32.66 26.76 -2.12
CA PRO A 247 -34.04 26.29 -2.17
C PRO A 247 -34.88 27.20 -3.06
N ALA A 248 -35.62 26.59 -3.99
CA ALA A 248 -36.57 27.26 -4.84
C ALA A 248 -37.63 27.95 -3.97
N LYS A 249 -37.80 29.27 -4.15
CA LYS A 249 -38.85 30.06 -3.51
C LYS A 249 -40.22 29.51 -3.93
N GLN A 250 -40.96 28.92 -2.99
CA GLN A 250 -42.40 28.70 -3.17
C GLN A 250 -43.14 30.02 -2.89
N ALA A 251 -43.90 30.46 -3.88
CA ALA A 251 -44.81 31.58 -3.80
C ALA A 251 -46.15 31.12 -3.20
N GLY A 252 -46.69 31.90 -2.26
CA GLY A 252 -48.09 31.83 -1.84
C GLY A 252 -48.37 31.00 -0.58
N GLY A 253 -48.03 31.53 0.60
CA GLY A 253 -48.42 30.96 1.89
C GLY A 253 -48.39 32.01 3.00
N ASN A 254 -49.29 31.89 3.98
CA ASN A 254 -49.44 32.81 5.11
C ASN A 254 -48.09 33.02 5.82
N VAL A 255 -47.70 34.27 6.12
CA VAL A 255 -46.33 34.63 6.57
C VAL A 255 -45.89 33.81 7.80
N LYS A 256 -46.83 33.43 8.68
CA LYS A 256 -46.55 32.59 9.85
C LYS A 256 -46.10 31.16 9.49
N ASP A 257 -46.65 30.56 8.44
CA ASP A 257 -46.33 29.18 8.04
C ASP A 257 -44.97 29.11 7.33
N VAL A 258 -44.65 30.14 6.54
CA VAL A 258 -43.33 30.29 5.91
C VAL A 258 -42.23 30.47 6.96
N VAL A 259 -42.47 31.30 7.98
CA VAL A 259 -41.53 31.50 9.11
C VAL A 259 -41.37 30.22 9.94
N ALA A 260 -42.46 29.48 10.18
CA ALA A 260 -42.42 28.20 10.89
C ALA A 260 -41.64 27.12 10.10
N GLN A 261 -41.80 27.08 8.77
CA GLN A 261 -41.02 26.20 7.90
C GLN A 261 -39.53 26.57 7.88
N GLN A 262 -39.20 27.87 7.79
CA GLN A 262 -37.81 28.33 7.84
C GLN A 262 -37.13 27.96 9.16
N LYS A 263 -37.81 28.18 10.30
CA LYS A 263 -37.28 27.82 11.62
C LYS A 263 -37.04 26.31 11.77
N LYS A 264 -37.93 25.47 11.22
CA LYS A 264 -37.74 24.00 11.18
C LYS A 264 -36.55 23.61 10.31
N LEU A 265 -36.38 24.25 9.14
CA LEU A 265 -35.24 23.98 8.25
C LEU A 265 -33.91 24.43 8.87
N GLU A 266 -33.88 25.57 9.56
CA GLU A 266 -32.71 26.06 10.30
C GLU A 266 -32.37 25.14 11.47
N ALA A 267 -33.37 24.68 12.23
CA ALA A 267 -33.16 23.70 13.29
C ALA A 267 -32.60 22.37 12.75
N ALA A 268 -33.14 21.87 11.63
CA ALA A 268 -32.61 20.67 10.97
C ALA A 268 -31.17 20.86 10.47
N ARG A 269 -30.83 22.04 9.94
CA ARG A 269 -29.46 22.40 9.54
C ARG A 269 -28.52 22.47 10.74
N GLN A 270 -28.97 22.99 11.88
CA GLN A 270 -28.18 23.03 13.11
C GLN A 270 -27.93 21.64 13.68
N VAL A 271 -28.94 20.75 13.67
CA VAL A 271 -28.77 19.35 14.07
C VAL A 271 -27.77 18.65 13.15
N ALA A 272 -27.93 18.78 11.83
CA ALA A 272 -27.01 18.18 10.86
C ALA A 272 -25.58 18.76 10.96
N ALA A 273 -25.44 20.05 11.25
CA ALA A 273 -24.14 20.68 11.48
C ALA A 273 -23.46 20.14 12.74
N LYS A 274 -24.23 19.96 13.83
CA LYS A 274 -23.74 19.39 15.08
C LYS A 274 -23.35 17.92 14.92
N GLU A 275 -24.18 17.11 14.25
CA GLU A 275 -23.84 15.72 13.93
C GLU A 275 -22.56 15.64 13.10
N LYS A 276 -22.42 16.51 12.10
CA LYS A 276 -21.19 16.59 11.29
C LYS A 276 -19.97 16.95 12.14
N GLU A 277 -20.10 17.92 13.04
CA GLU A 277 -19.03 18.30 13.97
C GLU A 277 -18.65 17.15 14.92
N ASP A 278 -19.63 16.43 15.46
CA ASP A 278 -19.42 15.29 16.35
C ASP A 278 -18.70 14.14 15.63
N VAL A 279 -19.08 13.85 14.38
CA VAL A 279 -18.40 12.88 13.51
C VAL A 279 -16.97 13.33 13.22
N ASP A 280 -16.76 14.60 12.84
CA ASP A 280 -15.43 15.14 12.54
C ASP A 280 -14.51 15.13 13.76
N ASN A 281 -15.03 15.42 14.96
CA ASN A 281 -14.31 15.36 16.22
C ASN A 281 -13.94 13.91 16.58
N SER A 282 -14.88 12.97 16.46
CA SER A 282 -14.63 11.54 16.68
C SER A 282 -13.57 11.01 15.72
N PHE A 283 -13.65 11.41 14.44
CA PHE A 283 -12.67 11.03 13.43
C PHE A 283 -11.29 11.64 13.68
N ARG A 284 -11.23 12.89 14.16
CA ARG A 284 -9.99 13.56 14.55
C ARG A 284 -9.31 12.83 15.72
N ALA A 285 -10.09 12.44 16.74
CA ALA A 285 -9.58 11.66 17.87
C ALA A 285 -9.08 10.28 17.41
N PHE A 286 -9.86 9.57 16.60
CA PHE A 286 -9.47 8.28 16.02
C PHE A 286 -8.15 8.37 15.25
N ARG A 287 -7.98 9.37 14.37
CA ARG A 287 -6.76 9.60 13.59
C ARG A 287 -5.55 9.81 14.50
N SER A 288 -5.66 10.69 15.49
CA SER A 288 -4.55 11.00 16.40
C SER A 288 -4.15 9.77 17.21
N THR A 289 -5.13 9.02 17.72
CA THR A 289 -4.88 7.76 18.44
C THR A 289 -4.23 6.71 17.55
N LEU A 290 -4.71 6.55 16.32
CA LEU A 290 -4.16 5.57 15.38
C LEU A 290 -2.72 5.91 15.01
N LEU A 291 -2.44 7.17 14.65
CA LEU A 291 -1.08 7.63 14.34
C LEU A 291 -0.15 7.45 15.55
N LEU A 292 -0.59 7.85 16.75
CA LEU A 292 0.20 7.71 17.96
C LEU A 292 0.49 6.23 18.25
N SER A 293 -0.52 5.36 18.14
CA SER A 293 -0.34 3.91 18.33
C SER A 293 0.64 3.31 17.32
N TRP A 294 0.59 3.75 16.06
CA TRP A 294 1.50 3.29 15.02
C TRP A 294 2.94 3.71 15.31
N LEU A 295 3.15 4.96 15.73
CA LEU A 295 4.48 5.48 16.07
C LEU A 295 5.05 4.82 17.32
N THR A 296 4.26 4.71 18.40
CA THR A 296 4.73 4.12 19.66
C THR A 296 5.03 2.64 19.52
N THR A 297 4.19 1.88 18.80
CA THR A 297 4.45 0.46 18.55
C THR A 297 5.67 0.25 17.65
N ASN A 298 5.90 1.08 16.62
CA ASN A 298 7.11 1.01 15.81
C ASN A 298 8.37 1.38 16.61
N ALA A 299 8.31 2.42 17.45
CA ALA A 299 9.43 2.83 18.29
C ALA A 299 9.76 1.75 19.33
N LEU A 300 8.74 1.15 19.96
CA LEU A 300 8.91 0.05 20.90
C LEU A 300 9.50 -1.20 20.21
N TRP A 301 8.98 -1.56 19.03
CA TRP A 301 9.51 -2.67 18.23
C TRP A 301 10.99 -2.45 17.88
N MET A 302 11.32 -1.27 17.38
CA MET A 302 12.70 -0.88 17.06
C MET A 302 13.61 -1.01 18.29
N TYR A 303 13.18 -0.48 19.44
CA TYR A 303 13.95 -0.53 20.68
C TYR A 303 14.17 -1.97 21.17
N ILE A 304 13.12 -2.80 21.17
CA ILE A 304 13.22 -4.22 21.59
C ILE A 304 14.19 -4.98 20.69
N ILE A 305 14.08 -4.84 19.37
CA ILE A 305 14.98 -5.54 18.45
C ILE A 305 16.44 -5.06 18.61
N MET A 306 16.65 -3.75 18.75
CA MET A 306 17.98 -3.17 18.89
C MET A 306 18.66 -3.56 20.21
N THR A 307 17.90 -3.90 21.26
CA THR A 307 18.43 -4.25 22.58
C THR A 307 18.52 -5.76 22.81
N CYS A 308 17.54 -6.53 22.33
CA CYS A 308 17.39 -7.93 22.70
C CYS A 308 17.77 -8.94 21.60
N VAL A 309 17.93 -8.51 20.35
CA VAL A 309 18.11 -9.44 19.21
C VAL A 309 19.45 -9.25 18.54
N ALA A 310 20.24 -10.33 18.46
CA ALA A 310 21.51 -10.36 17.72
C ALA A 310 21.28 -10.04 16.23
N THR A 311 22.25 -9.38 15.61
CA THR A 311 22.17 -8.95 14.20
C THR A 311 21.99 -10.16 13.28
N SER A 312 22.75 -11.22 13.53
CA SER A 312 22.68 -12.50 12.83
C SER A 312 21.27 -13.11 12.87
N CYS A 313 20.65 -13.12 14.04
CA CYS A 313 19.28 -13.60 14.24
C CYS A 313 18.26 -12.75 13.48
N TYR A 314 18.32 -11.42 13.64
CA TYR A 314 17.34 -10.53 13.00
C TYR A 314 17.37 -10.67 11.48
N LEU A 315 18.55 -10.58 10.86
CA LEU A 315 18.69 -10.69 9.41
C LEU A 315 18.28 -12.08 8.89
N LYS A 316 18.59 -13.15 9.63
CA LYS A 316 18.17 -14.51 9.32
C LYS A 316 16.64 -14.66 9.29
N TYR A 317 15.96 -14.24 10.36
CA TYR A 317 14.50 -14.37 10.45
C TYR A 317 13.78 -13.41 9.50
N LEU A 318 14.30 -12.21 9.29
CA LEU A 318 13.77 -11.29 8.29
C LEU A 318 13.85 -11.90 6.88
N SER A 319 14.99 -12.53 6.54
CA SER A 319 15.17 -13.26 5.28
C SER A 319 14.14 -14.38 5.13
N TYR A 320 13.84 -15.14 6.19
CA TYR A 320 12.82 -16.19 6.16
C TYR A 320 11.40 -15.66 5.93
N ILE A 321 11.06 -14.54 6.57
CA ILE A 321 9.75 -13.89 6.37
C ILE A 321 9.63 -13.45 4.90
N VAL A 322 10.63 -12.76 4.37
CA VAL A 322 10.65 -12.32 2.96
C VAL A 322 10.57 -13.52 2.01
N ALA A 323 11.35 -14.57 2.28
CA ALA A 323 11.37 -15.79 1.49
C ALA A 323 10.00 -16.45 1.43
N CYS A 324 9.34 -16.63 2.59
CA CYS A 324 8.01 -17.21 2.69
C CYS A 324 6.99 -16.45 1.85
N PHE A 325 6.96 -15.11 1.96
CA PHE A 325 6.04 -14.28 1.19
C PHE A 325 6.31 -14.35 -0.32
N ASN A 326 7.56 -14.32 -0.74
CA ASN A 326 7.91 -14.42 -2.16
C ASN A 326 7.64 -15.81 -2.73
N ILE A 327 7.81 -16.88 -1.97
CA ILE A 327 7.41 -18.24 -2.36
C ILE A 327 5.90 -18.31 -2.57
N ILE A 328 5.09 -17.81 -1.63
CA ILE A 328 3.63 -17.78 -1.76
C ILE A 328 3.21 -17.01 -3.02
N ARG A 329 3.80 -15.83 -3.26
CA ARG A 329 3.54 -15.02 -4.46
C ARG A 329 3.95 -15.76 -5.74
N PHE A 330 5.12 -16.40 -5.75
CA PHE A 330 5.62 -17.17 -6.89
C PHE A 330 4.73 -18.37 -7.21
N VAL A 331 4.30 -19.12 -6.20
CA VAL A 331 3.35 -20.23 -6.35
C VAL A 331 2.02 -19.73 -6.91
N GLY A 332 1.50 -18.61 -6.41
CA GLY A 332 0.29 -17.98 -6.94
C GLY A 332 0.44 -17.57 -8.41
N ALA A 333 1.54 -16.90 -8.75
CA ALA A 333 1.84 -16.46 -10.12
C ALA A 333 2.00 -17.62 -11.09
N THR A 334 2.66 -18.70 -10.66
CA THR A 334 2.87 -19.92 -11.46
C THR A 334 1.56 -20.70 -11.62
N THR A 335 0.78 -20.83 -10.55
CA THR A 335 -0.55 -21.48 -10.58
C THR A 335 -1.48 -20.75 -11.54
N PHE A 336 -1.50 -19.42 -11.53
CA PHE A 336 -2.28 -18.64 -12.48
C PHE A 336 -1.87 -18.93 -13.94
N LEU A 337 -0.56 -18.96 -14.22
CA LEU A 337 -0.05 -19.25 -15.55
C LEU A 337 -0.40 -20.67 -16.01
N ALA A 338 -0.22 -21.66 -15.13
CA ALA A 338 -0.59 -23.05 -15.39
C ALA A 338 -2.09 -23.19 -15.70
N LEU A 339 -2.96 -22.58 -14.89
CA LEU A 339 -4.41 -22.57 -15.14
C LEU A 339 -4.78 -21.87 -16.46
N ARG A 340 -4.06 -20.81 -16.83
CA ARG A 340 -4.27 -20.12 -18.11
C ARG A 340 -3.89 -21.01 -19.29
N ILE A 341 -2.75 -21.68 -19.22
CA ILE A 341 -2.26 -22.61 -20.25
C ILE A 341 -3.23 -23.79 -20.38
N CYS A 342 -3.61 -24.43 -19.27
CA CYS A 342 -4.57 -25.53 -19.25
C CYS A 342 -5.90 -25.15 -19.91
N ARG A 343 -6.45 -23.97 -19.59
CA ARG A 343 -7.66 -23.44 -20.23
C ARG A 343 -7.49 -23.22 -21.74
N ARG A 344 -6.30 -22.80 -22.18
CA ARG A 344 -6.01 -22.60 -23.62
C ARG A 344 -5.97 -23.91 -24.39
N PHE A 345 -5.48 -24.99 -23.77
CA PHE A 345 -5.40 -26.32 -24.36
C PHE A 345 -6.64 -27.19 -24.11
N GLY A 346 -7.69 -26.66 -23.47
CA GLY A 346 -8.91 -27.40 -23.17
C GLY A 346 -8.73 -28.51 -22.12
N ILE A 347 -7.60 -28.53 -21.41
CA ILE A 347 -7.27 -29.54 -20.40
C ILE A 347 -7.85 -29.05 -19.07
N GLY A 348 -8.97 -29.63 -18.65
CA GLY A 348 -9.58 -29.37 -17.35
C GLY A 348 -11.12 -29.33 -17.41
N GLY A 349 -11.77 -30.38 -16.91
CA GLY A 349 -13.22 -30.57 -16.87
C GLY A 349 -14.02 -29.60 -15.99
N CYS A 350 -13.44 -28.49 -15.53
CA CYS A 350 -14.13 -27.47 -14.75
C CYS A 350 -14.09 -26.14 -15.52
N VAL A 351 -15.26 -25.79 -16.03
CA VAL A 351 -15.55 -24.66 -16.93
C VAL A 351 -15.22 -25.01 -18.38
N LYS A 352 -16.18 -25.68 -19.05
CA LYS A 352 -16.47 -25.37 -20.45
C LYS A 352 -16.34 -23.85 -20.55
N GLY A 353 -15.29 -23.39 -21.23
CA GLY A 353 -15.15 -21.98 -21.52
C GLY A 353 -16.50 -21.56 -22.06
N VAL A 354 -17.14 -20.62 -21.37
CA VAL A 354 -18.08 -19.72 -22.02
C VAL A 354 -17.37 -19.34 -23.30
N SER A 355 -17.83 -19.89 -24.43
CA SER A 355 -17.33 -19.53 -25.75
C SER A 355 -17.27 -18.01 -25.77
N LYS A 356 -16.32 -17.43 -26.49
CA LYS A 356 -16.26 -15.97 -26.73
C LYS A 356 -17.68 -15.40 -26.96
N ASP A 357 -18.53 -16.18 -27.65
CA ASP A 357 -19.96 -15.93 -27.88
C ASP A 357 -20.84 -15.70 -26.64
N THR A 358 -20.62 -16.40 -25.52
CA THR A 358 -21.51 -16.30 -24.35
C THR A 358 -21.18 -15.11 -23.47
N TYR A 359 -19.92 -14.66 -23.43
CA TYR A 359 -19.56 -13.40 -22.75
C TYR A 359 -20.09 -12.21 -23.54
N ASP A 360 -19.90 -12.22 -24.86
CA ASP A 360 -20.36 -11.14 -25.73
C ASP A 360 -21.89 -11.04 -25.73
N ARG A 361 -22.64 -12.15 -25.72
CA ARG A 361 -24.11 -12.15 -25.61
C ARG A 361 -24.67 -11.67 -24.27
N GLN A 362 -23.87 -11.70 -23.20
CA GLN A 362 -24.30 -11.28 -21.85
C GLN A 362 -23.94 -9.82 -21.53
N LEU A 363 -23.17 -9.15 -22.38
CA LEU A 363 -22.92 -7.72 -22.25
C LEU A 363 -24.21 -6.94 -22.53
N PRO A 364 -24.47 -5.82 -21.86
CA PRO A 364 -25.57 -4.93 -22.25
C PRO A 364 -25.39 -4.47 -23.71
N PRO A 365 -26.50 -4.19 -24.44
CA PRO A 365 -26.46 -3.89 -25.87
C PRO A 365 -25.49 -2.74 -26.23
N GLU A 366 -25.38 -1.73 -25.37
CA GLU A 366 -24.44 -0.61 -25.57
C GLU A 366 -22.96 -1.05 -25.60
N TRP A 367 -22.58 -2.06 -24.82
CA TRP A 367 -21.22 -2.57 -24.71
C TRP A 367 -20.89 -3.54 -25.85
N GLN A 368 -21.89 -4.27 -26.33
CA GLN A 368 -21.77 -5.11 -27.52
C GLN A 368 -21.49 -4.23 -28.76
N ALA A 369 -22.23 -3.12 -28.92
CA ALA A 369 -22.08 -2.19 -30.04
C ALA A 369 -20.69 -1.50 -30.08
N HIS A 370 -20.09 -1.22 -28.92
CA HIS A 370 -18.73 -0.68 -28.82
C HIS A 370 -17.65 -1.66 -29.28
N ARG A 371 -17.84 -2.96 -29.04
CA ARG A 371 -16.87 -4.01 -29.42
C ARG A 371 -16.95 -4.41 -30.89
N THR A 372 -18.15 -4.38 -31.48
CA THR A 372 -18.37 -4.74 -32.90
C THR A 372 -18.07 -3.61 -33.88
N GLY A 373 -17.61 -2.45 -33.39
CA GLY A 373 -17.36 -1.26 -34.22
C GLY A 373 -18.64 -0.57 -34.70
N GLN A 374 -19.82 -0.96 -34.20
CA GLN A 374 -21.11 -0.38 -34.58
C GLN A 374 -21.45 0.91 -33.81
N ALA A 375 -20.67 1.26 -32.77
CA ALA A 375 -20.87 2.45 -31.94
C ALA A 375 -20.79 3.80 -32.69
N ALA A 376 -20.32 3.83 -33.94
CA ALA A 376 -20.38 5.05 -34.76
C ALA A 376 -21.82 5.54 -35.04
N ARG A 377 -22.86 4.75 -34.71
CA ARG A 377 -24.29 5.13 -34.88
C ARG A 377 -25.00 5.59 -33.61
N PHE A 378 -24.39 5.53 -32.43
CA PHE A 378 -24.99 6.08 -31.20
C PHE A 378 -24.24 7.33 -30.77
N ARG A 379 -24.60 8.46 -31.38
CA ARG A 379 -24.33 9.78 -30.80
C ARG A 379 -25.38 9.98 -29.70
N PRO A 380 -25.02 10.17 -28.42
CA PRO A 380 -26.02 10.52 -27.41
C PRO A 380 -26.64 11.85 -27.83
N GLN A 381 -27.96 11.87 -28.05
CA GLN A 381 -28.68 13.14 -27.99
C GLN A 381 -28.55 13.64 -26.55
N GLU A 382 -27.97 14.83 -26.39
CA GLU A 382 -28.03 15.59 -25.15
C GLU A 382 -29.51 15.93 -24.88
N THR A 383 -30.21 15.03 -24.21
CA THR A 383 -31.47 15.34 -23.55
C THR A 383 -31.28 15.13 -22.06
N LEU A 384 -31.18 16.26 -21.36
CA LEU A 384 -31.23 16.40 -19.91
C LEU A 384 -32.48 15.70 -19.34
N GLN A 385 -32.36 14.46 -18.90
CA GLN A 385 -33.25 13.88 -17.89
C GLN A 385 -32.45 12.98 -16.93
N PRO A 386 -32.61 13.12 -15.61
CA PRO A 386 -31.91 12.31 -14.63
C PRO A 386 -32.48 10.88 -14.61
N SER A 387 -31.63 9.90 -14.89
CA SER A 387 -31.95 8.48 -14.70
C SER A 387 -32.26 8.18 -13.23
N PRO A 388 -33.32 7.40 -12.91
CA PRO A 388 -33.63 7.02 -11.55
C PRO A 388 -32.52 6.12 -11.00
N ARG A 389 -31.92 6.55 -9.89
CA ARG A 389 -30.94 5.79 -9.13
C ARG A 389 -31.60 4.52 -8.59
N GLY A 390 -31.12 3.36 -9.02
CA GLY A 390 -31.42 2.08 -8.36
C GLY A 390 -30.81 2.03 -6.96
N PRO A 391 -31.42 1.29 -6.01
CA PRO A 391 -31.04 1.36 -4.61
C PRO A 391 -29.82 0.48 -4.35
N TYR A 392 -28.64 1.10 -4.25
CA TYR A 392 -27.53 0.51 -3.51
C TYR A 392 -27.60 1.01 -2.07
N ASN A 393 -28.34 0.28 -1.25
CA ASN A 393 -28.26 0.43 0.20
C ASN A 393 -26.88 -0.05 0.65
N ALA A 394 -26.11 0.87 1.21
CA ALA A 394 -24.88 0.57 1.93
C ALA A 394 -25.23 -0.06 3.29
N VAL A 395 -24.63 -1.22 3.59
CA VAL A 395 -24.49 -1.80 4.92
C VAL A 395 -23.08 -2.35 5.08
#